data_AF-A0A7J4CTC8-F1
#
_entry.id   AF-A0A7J4CTC8-F1
#
_cell.length_a   1.000
_cell.length_b   1.000
_cell.length_c   1.000
_cell.angle_alpha   90.00
_cell.angle_beta   90.00
_cell.angle_gamma   90.00
#
_symmetry.space_group_name_H-M   'P 1'
#
loop_
_entity.id
_entity.type
_entity.pdbx_description
1 polymer ?
#
loop_
_entity_poly.entity_id
_entity_poly.type
_entity_poly.pdbx_seq_one_letter_code
_entity_poly.pdbx_strand_id
1 'polypeptide(L)'
;MCGILGIVADEGSHVNQLLYDGLLVLQHRGQDAAGIVTSDGEKLHRRKSAGLVSDVFYKRHMKNLVGHMGIGHVRYPTASPGSTSRTFSKP
;
A
#
# COMPACT_ATOMS: atom_id res chain seq x y z
N MET A 1 -5.12 -14.73 -3.59
CA MET A 1 -3.90 -14.92 -2.77
C MET A 1 -3.21 -13.59 -2.67
N CYS A 2 -2.94 -13.03 -1.48
CA CYS A 2 -2.39 -11.67 -1.36
C CYS A 2 -1.09 -11.43 -2.16
N GLY A 3 -0.83 -10.16 -2.51
CA GLY A 3 0.40 -9.72 -3.17
C GLY A 3 1.17 -8.75 -2.28
N ILE A 4 2.50 -8.85 -2.27
CA ILE A 4 3.42 -7.97 -1.53
C ILE A 4 4.47 -7.46 -2.52
N LEU A 5 4.86 -6.20 -2.37
CA LEU A 5 5.96 -5.58 -3.10
C LEU A 5 6.82 -4.78 -2.12
N GLY A 6 8.15 -4.82 -2.28
CA GLY A 6 9.08 -4.02 -1.50
C GLY A 6 10.09 -3.35 -2.42
N ILE A 7 10.41 -2.09 -2.16
CA ILE A 7 11.37 -1.30 -2.94
C ILE A 7 12.29 -0.56 -1.98
N VAL A 8 13.59 -0.60 -2.28
CA VAL A 8 14.64 0.19 -1.65
C VAL A 8 15.38 0.89 -2.78
N ALA A 9 15.51 2.21 -2.68
CA ALA A 9 16.23 3.05 -3.62
C ALA A 9 17.23 3.93 -2.87
N ASP A 10 18.05 4.66 -3.63
CA ASP A 10 19.03 5.60 -3.06
C ASP A 10 18.35 6.73 -2.27
N GLU A 11 19.06 7.24 -1.28
CA GLU A 11 18.62 8.38 -0.47
C GLU A 11 18.30 9.60 -1.36
N GLY A 12 17.20 10.29 -1.05
CA GLY A 12 16.68 11.42 -1.85
C GLY A 12 15.65 11.01 -2.91
N SER A 13 15.47 9.71 -3.20
CA SER A 13 14.40 9.21 -4.07
C SER A 13 13.09 8.94 -3.32
N HIS A 14 11.98 8.87 -4.05
CA HIS A 14 10.67 8.50 -3.50
C HIS A 14 10.12 7.25 -4.20
N VAL A 15 9.83 6.20 -3.44
CA VAL A 15 9.39 4.90 -3.98
C VAL A 15 7.87 4.75 -4.10
N ASN A 16 7.10 5.74 -3.66
CA ASN A 16 5.64 5.68 -3.59
C ASN A 16 4.98 5.35 -4.94
N GLN A 17 5.37 6.01 -6.03
CA GLN A 17 4.81 5.77 -7.37
C GLN A 17 5.12 4.36 -7.87
N LEU A 18 6.38 3.91 -7.71
CA LEU A 18 6.79 2.56 -8.11
C LEU A 18 6.03 1.48 -7.31
N LEU A 19 5.81 1.71 -6.02
CA LEU A 19 4.98 0.83 -5.20
C LEU A 19 3.53 0.81 -5.70
N TYR A 20 2.94 1.97 -6.01
CA TYR A 20 1.58 2.05 -6.56
C TYR A 20 1.44 1.30 -7.90
N ASP A 21 2.34 1.56 -8.84
CA ASP A 21 2.33 0.93 -10.17
C ASP A 21 2.53 -0.59 -10.07
N GLY A 22 3.48 -1.03 -9.24
CA GLY A 22 3.69 -2.46 -9.02
C GLY A 22 2.50 -3.14 -8.33
N LEU A 23 1.81 -2.45 -7.40
CA LEU A 23 0.58 -2.97 -6.81
C LEU A 23 -0.59 -3.03 -7.80
N LEU A 24 -0.67 -2.11 -8.78
CA LEU A 24 -1.65 -2.20 -9.86
C LEU A 24 -1.44 -3.47 -10.70
N VAL A 25 -0.19 -3.80 -11.04
CA VAL A 25 0.13 -5.05 -11.76
C VAL A 25 -0.23 -6.27 -10.90
N LEU A 26 0.01 -6.20 -9.58
CA LEU A 26 -0.33 -7.26 -8.64
C LEU A 26 -1.82 -7.27 -8.22
N GLN A 27 -2.67 -6.38 -8.73
CA GLN A 27 -4.08 -6.25 -8.30
C GLN A 27 -4.89 -7.55 -8.41
N HIS A 28 -4.56 -8.40 -9.38
CA HIS A 28 -5.18 -9.72 -9.58
C HIS A 28 -4.98 -10.68 -8.39
N ARG A 29 -4.01 -10.40 -7.51
CA ARG A 29 -3.73 -11.18 -6.30
C ARG A 29 -4.73 -10.88 -5.18
N GLY A 30 -5.23 -9.65 -5.07
CA GLY A 30 -6.21 -9.28 -4.05
C GLY A 30 -6.91 -7.96 -4.37
N GLN A 31 -8.23 -7.93 -4.25
CA GLN A 31 -9.08 -6.78 -4.63
C GLN A 31 -9.87 -6.17 -3.45
N ASP A 32 -9.67 -6.70 -2.24
CA ASP A 32 -10.47 -6.32 -1.07
C ASP A 32 -9.88 -5.14 -0.30
N ALA A 33 -8.54 -5.03 -0.24
CA ALA A 33 -7.86 -3.88 0.36
C ALA A 33 -6.47 -3.69 -0.22
N ALA A 34 -5.95 -2.45 -0.11
CA ALA A 34 -4.58 -2.13 -0.47
C ALA A 34 -3.91 -1.26 0.61
N GLY A 35 -2.59 -1.33 0.70
CA GLY A 35 -1.80 -0.54 1.63
C GLY A 35 -0.37 -0.32 1.16
N ILE A 36 0.15 0.89 1.39
CA ILE A 36 1.55 1.28 1.18
C ILE A 36 2.08 1.87 2.48
N VAL A 37 3.30 1.47 2.84
CA VAL A 37 4.10 2.07 3.89
C VAL A 37 5.44 2.47 3.30
N THR A 38 5.86 3.71 3.46
CA THR A 38 7.19 4.20 3.07
C THR A 38 7.95 4.68 4.31
N SER A 39 9.28 4.74 4.22
CA SER A 39 10.16 5.26 5.24
C SER A 39 11.20 6.17 4.61
N ASP A 40 11.43 7.32 5.22
CA ASP A 40 12.53 8.24 4.90
C ASP A 40 13.82 7.91 5.68
N GLY A 41 13.80 6.89 6.53
CA GLY A 41 14.89 6.52 7.42
C GLY A 41 14.66 6.93 8.88
N GLU A 42 13.80 7.92 9.11
CA GLU A 42 13.46 8.41 10.46
C GLU A 42 12.02 8.07 10.85
N LYS A 43 11.09 8.18 9.89
CA LYS A 43 9.65 8.08 10.11
C LYS A 43 8.99 7.17 9.08
N LEU A 44 7.94 6.50 9.55
CA LEU A 44 7.08 5.68 8.71
C LEU A 44 5.85 6.46 8.28
N HIS A 45 5.58 6.44 6.97
CA HIS A 45 4.42 7.04 6.35
C HIS A 45 3.51 5.92 5.84
N ARG A 46 2.25 5.88 6.27
CA ARG A 46 1.32 4.79 5.94
C ARG A 46 0.04 5.30 5.32
N ARG A 47 -0.42 4.61 4.29
CA ARG A 47 -1.80 4.70 3.78
C ARG A 47 -2.33 3.29 3.49
N LYS A 48 -3.45 2.93 4.11
CA LYS A 48 -4.20 1.70 3.80
C LYS A 48 -5.70 1.99 3.80
N SER A 49 -6.45 1.24 3.01
CA SER A 49 -7.92 1.25 3.01
C SER A 49 -8.45 0.00 2.30
N ALA A 50 -9.72 -0.30 2.53
CA ALA A 50 -10.44 -1.25 1.69
C ALA A 50 -10.64 -0.69 0.27
N GLY A 51 -10.73 -1.59 -0.70
CA GLY A 51 -10.91 -1.28 -2.12
C GLY A 51 -9.71 -1.60 -3.00
N LEU A 52 -9.86 -1.30 -4.29
CA LEU A 52 -8.82 -1.44 -5.31
C LEU A 52 -7.70 -0.44 -5.07
N VAL A 53 -6.50 -0.73 -5.57
CA VAL A 53 -5.33 0.14 -5.46
C VAL A 53 -5.65 1.55 -5.99
N SER A 54 -6.35 1.67 -7.12
CA SER A 54 -6.80 2.93 -7.70
C SER A 54 -7.70 3.76 -6.78
N ASP A 55 -8.50 3.11 -5.94
CA ASP A 55 -9.52 3.75 -5.11
C ASP A 55 -8.98 4.09 -3.70
N VAL A 56 -7.88 3.44 -3.32
CA VAL A 56 -7.22 3.63 -2.01
C VAL A 56 -6.24 4.80 -2.02
N PHE A 57 -5.52 5.00 -3.13
CA PHE A 57 -4.43 5.97 -3.25
C PHE A 57 -4.79 7.12 -4.21
N TYR A 58 -5.07 8.29 -3.64
CA TYR A 58 -5.27 9.53 -4.40
C TYR A 58 -4.00 10.38 -4.37
N LYS A 59 -3.89 11.35 -5.27
CA LYS A 59 -2.75 12.30 -5.33
C LYS A 59 -2.39 12.90 -3.97
N ARG A 60 -3.38 13.25 -3.14
CA ARG A 60 -3.16 13.78 -1.78
C ARG A 60 -2.49 12.78 -0.83
N HIS A 61 -2.76 11.48 -0.98
CA HIS A 61 -2.13 10.44 -0.16
C HIS A 61 -0.69 10.20 -0.61
N MET A 62 -0.44 10.20 -1.93
CA MET A 62 0.89 10.00 -2.49
C MET A 62 1.88 11.07 -2.03
N LYS A 63 1.43 12.33 -1.90
CA LYS A 63 2.25 13.43 -1.34
C LYS A 63 2.74 13.17 0.07
N ASN A 64 2.02 12.37 0.87
CA ASN A 64 2.37 12.06 2.24
C ASN A 64 3.19 10.78 2.39
N LEU A 65 3.29 9.97 1.33
CA LEU A 65 4.09 8.74 1.29
C LEU A 65 5.50 9.07 0.79
N VAL A 66 6.27 9.78 1.62
CA VAL A 66 7.67 10.12 1.32
C VAL A 66 8.60 9.03 1.80
N GLY A 67 9.79 8.97 1.20
CA GLY A 67 10.85 8.04 1.60
C GLY A 67 11.40 7.19 0.47
N HIS A 68 12.65 6.77 0.63
CA HIS A 68 13.44 6.01 -0.35
C HIS A 68 13.27 4.49 -0.19
N MET A 69 12.57 4.03 0.85
CA MET A 69 12.23 2.63 1.04
C MET A 69 10.75 2.46 1.39
N GLY A 70 10.17 1.32 1.04
CA GLY A 70 8.79 1.04 1.38
C GLY A 70 8.28 -0.31 0.92
N ILE A 71 7.12 -0.68 1.45
CA ILE A 71 6.39 -1.90 1.15
C ILE A 71 4.95 -1.60 0.75
N GLY A 72 4.42 -2.42 -0.14
CA GLY A 72 3.06 -2.41 -0.62
C GLY A 72 2.40 -3.77 -0.44
N HIS A 73 1.08 -3.79 -0.22
CA HIS A 73 0.31 -5.02 -0.10
C HIS A 73 -1.09 -4.87 -0.73
N VAL A 74 -1.52 -5.91 -1.45
CA VAL A 74 -2.91 -6.12 -1.88
C VAL A 74 -3.49 -7.35 -1.20
N ARG A 75 -4.63 -7.16 -0.52
CA ARG A 75 -5.29 -8.19 0.28
C ARG A 75 -6.31 -8.95 -0.55
N TYR A 76 -6.21 -10.28 -0.53
CA TYR A 76 -7.30 -11.16 -0.90
C TYR A 76 -8.15 -11.45 0.35
N PRO A 77 -9.49 -11.45 0.25
CA PRO A 77 -10.34 -11.75 1.39
C PRO A 77 -10.13 -13.20 1.84
N THR A 78 -9.68 -13.40 3.08
CA THR A 78 -9.62 -14.72 3.71
C THR A 78 -10.73 -14.81 4.76
N ALA A 79 -11.33 -16.01 4.91
CA ALA A 79 -12.27 -16.27 5.99
C ALA A 79 -11.50 -16.22 7.32
N SER A 80 -11.52 -15.07 7.98
CA SER A 80 -10.99 -14.89 9.32
C SER A 80 -12.01 -14.09 10.13
N PRO A 81 -12.29 -14.50 11.38
CA PRO A 81 -13.21 -13.76 12.25
C PRO A 81 -12.63 -12.36 12.49
N GLY A 82 -13.17 -11.34 11.81
CA GLY A 82 -12.67 -9.96 11.83
C GLY A 82 -12.08 -9.45 10.52
N SER A 83 -12.00 -10.27 9.45
CA SER A 83 -11.46 -9.86 8.14
C SER A 83 -12.38 -9.00 7.28
N THR A 84 -13.49 -8.49 7.83
CA THR A 84 -14.36 -7.56 7.11
C THR A 84 -13.56 -6.33 6.65
N SER A 85 -13.90 -5.78 5.48
CA SER A 85 -13.33 -4.54 4.94
C SER A 85 -13.28 -3.40 5.98
N ARG A 86 -14.13 -3.46 7.01
CA ARG A 86 -14.17 -2.56 8.17
C ARG A 86 -12.84 -2.41 8.90
N THR A 87 -12.03 -3.47 9.02
CA THR A 87 -10.73 -3.40 9.73
C THR A 87 -9.68 -2.58 8.98
N PHE A 88 -9.85 -2.41 7.66
CA PHE A 88 -9.01 -1.53 6.83
C PHE A 88 -9.55 -0.11 6.72
N SER A 89 -10.85 0.10 7.00
CA SER A 89 -11.48 1.42 6.98
C SER A 89 -11.27 2.24 8.26
N LYS A 90 -10.87 1.60 9.35
CA LYS A 90 -10.59 2.24 10.64
C LYS A 90 -9.09 2.63 10.73
N PRO A 91 -8.75 3.78 11.36
CA PRO A 91 -7.38 4.29 11.47
C PRO A 91 -6.35 3.27 11.99
#